data_AF-A0A9C8I7W2-F1
#
_entry.id   AF-A0A9C8I7W2-F1
#
_cell.length_a   1.000
_cell.length_b   1.000
_cell.length_c   1.000
_cell.angle_alpha   90.00
_cell.angle_beta   90.00
_cell.angle_gamma   90.00
#
_symmetry.space_group_name_H-M   'P 1'
#
loop_
_entity.id
_entity.type
_entity.pdbx_description
1 polymer ?
#
loop_
_entity_poly.entity_id
_entity_poly.type
_entity_poly.pdbx_seq_one_letter_code
_entity_poly.pdbx_strand_id
1 'polypeptide(L)'
;MNKESGMHQLKISFIAILVTAGIAWALPAFAEIPTMTVSEISPGMKGVGRTVIQGTQIEEFNVEVIDVFKDMGYDGGPLIFIRISGDVVNRSGGIAGGYSGSPVFIDGRLIGAISWGPYFTEGDLCGVTPIDNMLRAFTYERTMGGRIASEPMKLENRVEFAGRTFDSVLLASMNDDPAELERLWGENTLVMTQARTPLIV
;
A
#
# COMPACT_ATOMS: atom_id res chain seq x y z
N MET A 1 -73.01 10.33 -3.00
CA MET A 1 -71.83 10.06 -2.15
C MET A 1 -70.73 9.51 -3.04
N ASN A 2 -69.67 10.28 -3.33
CA ASN A 2 -68.37 9.76 -3.84
C ASN A 2 -67.31 10.87 -4.05
N LYS A 3 -67.33 11.94 -3.25
CA LYS A 3 -66.36 13.05 -3.40
C LYS A 3 -65.13 12.93 -2.48
N GLU A 4 -65.17 12.05 -1.48
CA GLU A 4 -64.09 11.91 -0.48
C GLU A 4 -62.96 10.93 -0.90
N SER A 5 -63.24 9.99 -1.82
CA SER A 5 -62.26 8.97 -2.23
C SER A 5 -61.09 9.54 -3.05
N GLY A 6 -61.33 10.55 -3.89
CA GLY A 6 -60.30 11.14 -4.76
C GLY A 6 -59.24 11.96 -4.03
N MET A 7 -59.59 12.59 -2.90
CA MET A 7 -58.68 13.45 -2.14
C MET A 7 -57.71 12.64 -1.26
N HIS A 8 -58.08 11.43 -0.86
CA HIS A 8 -57.17 10.48 -0.19
C HIS A 8 -56.15 9.86 -1.16
N GLN A 9 -56.59 9.45 -2.35
CA GLN A 9 -55.71 8.92 -3.41
C GLN A 9 -54.62 9.92 -3.84
N LEU A 10 -55.00 11.21 -3.93
CA LEU A 10 -54.08 12.29 -4.31
C LEU A 10 -53.04 12.60 -3.22
N LYS A 11 -53.44 12.56 -1.94
CA LYS A 11 -52.53 12.75 -0.79
C LYS A 11 -51.56 11.57 -0.62
N ILE A 12 -52.03 10.34 -0.84
CA ILE A 12 -51.18 9.13 -0.80
C ILE A 12 -50.16 9.16 -1.95
N SER A 13 -50.56 9.60 -3.15
CA SER A 13 -49.65 9.75 -4.30
C SER A 13 -48.59 10.84 -4.07
N PHE A 14 -48.95 11.97 -3.45
CA PHE A 14 -48.00 13.04 -3.13
C PHE A 14 -46.98 12.63 -2.05
N ILE A 15 -47.40 11.88 -1.02
CA ILE A 15 -46.50 11.37 0.01
C ILE A 15 -45.57 10.30 -0.58
N ALA A 16 -46.06 9.43 -1.46
CA ALA A 16 -45.23 8.42 -2.13
C ALA A 16 -44.13 9.03 -3.02
N ILE A 17 -44.43 10.13 -3.72
CA ILE A 17 -43.46 10.88 -4.55
C ILE A 17 -42.41 11.61 -3.70
N LEU A 18 -42.82 12.19 -2.55
CA LEU A 18 -41.88 12.83 -1.62
C LEU A 18 -40.95 11.83 -0.92
N VAL A 19 -41.43 10.62 -0.61
CA VAL A 19 -40.61 9.55 -0.03
C VAL A 19 -39.63 8.97 -1.06
N THR A 20 -40.01 8.85 -2.34
CA THR A 20 -39.07 8.40 -3.39
C THR A 20 -38.04 9.48 -3.75
N ALA A 21 -38.42 10.76 -3.74
CA ALA A 21 -37.47 11.87 -3.96
C ALA A 21 -36.47 12.02 -2.80
N GLY A 22 -36.87 11.73 -1.55
CA GLY A 22 -35.99 11.78 -0.38
C GLY A 22 -34.97 10.64 -0.30
N ILE A 23 -35.30 9.46 -0.82
CA ILE A 23 -34.39 8.29 -0.82
C ILE A 23 -33.28 8.44 -1.88
N ALA A 24 -33.53 9.16 -2.97
CA ALA A 24 -32.56 9.36 -4.05
C ALA A 24 -31.37 10.27 -3.68
N TRP A 25 -31.48 11.07 -2.61
CA TRP A 25 -30.44 12.02 -2.18
C TRP A 25 -29.50 11.48 -1.10
N ALA A 26 -29.74 10.26 -0.60
CA ALA A 26 -28.99 9.68 0.52
C ALA A 26 -28.16 8.46 0.14
N LEU A 27 -27.85 8.27 -1.15
CA LEU A 27 -26.79 7.33 -1.50
C LEU A 27 -25.45 7.98 -1.12
N PRO A 28 -24.70 7.46 -0.15
CA PRO A 28 -23.30 7.83 -0.06
C PRO A 28 -22.70 7.44 -1.41
N ALA A 29 -22.27 8.43 -2.18
CA ALA A 29 -21.39 8.15 -3.30
C ALA A 29 -20.17 7.47 -2.67
N PHE A 30 -20.03 6.16 -2.88
CA PHE A 30 -18.77 5.48 -2.63
C PHE A 30 -17.78 6.14 -3.58
N ALA A 31 -17.03 7.10 -3.07
CA ALA A 31 -15.92 7.70 -3.78
C ALA A 31 -14.90 6.58 -3.95
N GLU A 32 -14.87 5.98 -5.15
CA GLU A 32 -13.81 5.08 -5.53
C GLU A 32 -12.50 5.87 -5.42
N ILE A 33 -11.60 5.41 -4.54
CA ILE A 33 -10.27 6.02 -4.43
C ILE A 33 -9.57 5.74 -5.77
N PRO A 34 -9.21 6.78 -6.55
CA PRO A 34 -8.53 6.56 -7.82
C PRO A 34 -7.27 5.73 -7.59
N THR A 35 -7.07 4.68 -8.38
CA THR A 35 -5.88 3.81 -8.29
C THR A 35 -4.93 4.12 -9.42
N MET A 36 -3.64 3.87 -9.22
CA MET A 36 -2.61 3.91 -10.24
C MET A 36 -1.98 2.53 -10.34
N THR A 37 -1.98 1.98 -11.56
CA THR A 37 -1.46 0.63 -11.82
C THR A 37 0.06 0.63 -11.75
N VAL A 38 0.64 -0.51 -11.41
CA VAL A 38 2.11 -0.63 -11.30
C VAL A 38 2.84 -0.27 -12.60
N SER A 39 2.23 -0.49 -13.77
CA SER A 39 2.81 -0.15 -15.08
C SER A 39 2.91 1.35 -15.34
N GLU A 40 2.17 2.16 -14.60
CA GLU A 40 2.23 3.62 -14.69
C GLU A 40 3.33 4.20 -13.79
N ILE A 41 3.91 3.41 -12.89
CA ILE A 41 4.87 3.87 -11.87
C ILE A 41 6.29 3.74 -12.42
N SER A 42 7.14 4.73 -12.15
CA SER A 42 8.54 4.72 -12.56
C SER A 42 9.44 5.35 -11.50
N PRO A 43 10.74 5.00 -11.48
CA PRO A 43 11.73 5.64 -10.60
C PRO A 43 11.72 7.17 -10.71
N GLY A 44 11.91 7.84 -9.57
CA GLY A 44 11.90 9.30 -9.42
C GLY A 44 10.52 9.93 -9.25
N MET A 45 9.43 9.17 -9.38
CA MET A 45 8.09 9.67 -9.04
C MET A 45 7.99 9.98 -7.55
N LYS A 46 7.23 11.04 -7.21
CA LYS A 46 7.05 11.50 -5.84
C LYS A 46 5.61 11.39 -5.39
N GLY A 47 5.42 11.17 -4.11
CA GLY A 47 4.12 10.89 -3.54
C GLY A 47 4.02 11.20 -2.07
N VAL A 48 2.90 10.77 -1.48
CA VAL A 48 2.59 10.92 -0.06
C VAL A 48 2.11 9.57 0.47
N GLY A 49 2.61 9.17 1.63
CA GLY A 49 2.05 8.06 2.39
C GLY A 49 1.38 8.55 3.66
N ARG A 50 0.46 7.75 4.18
CA ARG A 50 -0.29 8.05 5.41
C ARG A 50 -0.13 6.93 6.41
N THR A 51 0.09 7.27 7.67
CA THR A 51 0.27 6.31 8.76
C THR A 51 -0.42 6.79 10.04
N VAL A 52 -0.52 5.88 11.02
CA VAL A 52 -0.94 6.19 12.39
C VAL A 52 0.10 5.59 13.34
N ILE A 53 0.94 6.44 13.93
CA ILE A 53 1.97 6.00 14.88
C ILE A 53 1.43 5.93 16.31
N GLN A 54 0.52 6.84 16.66
CA GLN A 54 -0.06 6.90 18.00
C GLN A 54 -1.54 7.30 17.97
N GLY A 55 -2.37 6.56 18.71
CA GLY A 55 -3.80 6.83 18.84
C GLY A 55 -4.53 6.60 17.52
N THR A 56 -5.15 7.65 16.98
CA THR A 56 -5.95 7.62 15.74
C THR A 56 -5.59 8.76 14.79
N GLN A 57 -4.54 9.52 15.10
CA GLN A 57 -4.14 10.67 14.30
C GLN A 57 -3.43 10.18 13.03
N ILE A 58 -3.98 10.55 11.88
CA ILE A 58 -3.34 10.31 10.59
C ILE A 58 -2.22 11.32 10.41
N GLU A 59 -1.03 10.82 10.09
CA GLU A 59 0.15 11.60 9.79
C GLU A 59 0.64 11.27 8.38
N GLU A 60 1.20 12.28 7.69
CA GLU A 60 1.71 12.15 6.33
C GLU A 60 3.24 12.09 6.30
N PHE A 61 3.76 11.32 5.33
CA PHE A 61 5.18 11.28 5.00
C PHE A 61 5.37 11.40 3.49
N ASN A 62 6.49 11.97 3.07
CA ASN A 62 6.86 12.08 1.67
C ASN A 62 7.36 10.73 1.14
N VAL A 63 7.14 10.49 -0.14
CA VAL A 63 7.56 9.27 -0.84
C VAL A 63 8.32 9.61 -2.12
N GLU A 64 9.37 8.86 -2.41
CA GLU A 64 10.07 8.83 -3.69
C GLU A 64 10.20 7.38 -4.17
N VAL A 65 9.83 7.11 -5.41
CA VAL A 65 10.00 5.79 -6.03
C VAL A 65 11.45 5.61 -6.42
N ILE A 66 12.07 4.55 -5.91
CA ILE A 66 13.46 4.21 -6.19
C ILE A 66 13.53 3.20 -7.32
N ASP A 67 12.69 2.16 -7.28
CA ASP A 67 12.64 1.11 -8.29
C ASP A 67 11.25 0.44 -8.34
N VAL A 68 10.96 -0.28 -9.43
CA VAL A 68 9.75 -1.10 -9.59
C VAL A 68 10.17 -2.49 -10.08
N PHE A 69 10.18 -3.44 -9.15
CA PHE A 69 10.53 -4.82 -9.42
C PHE A 69 9.30 -5.59 -9.90
N LYS A 70 9.44 -6.44 -10.92
CA LYS A 70 8.29 -7.11 -11.58
C LYS A 70 7.85 -8.40 -10.91
N ASP A 71 8.77 -9.06 -10.23
CA ASP A 71 8.66 -10.46 -9.76
C ASP A 71 9.29 -10.65 -8.38
N MET A 72 9.29 -9.60 -7.56
CA MET A 72 9.87 -9.62 -6.21
C MET A 72 8.83 -9.63 -5.10
N GLY A 73 7.55 -9.39 -5.39
CA GLY A 73 6.46 -9.41 -4.41
C GLY A 73 6.26 -10.79 -3.78
N TYR A 74 5.60 -10.82 -2.62
CA TYR A 74 5.34 -12.08 -1.89
C TYR A 74 4.58 -13.12 -2.71
N ASP A 75 3.74 -12.70 -3.65
CA ASP A 75 2.99 -13.56 -4.57
C ASP A 75 3.75 -13.89 -5.87
N GLY A 76 5.05 -13.52 -5.95
CA GLY A 76 5.84 -13.57 -7.19
C GLY A 76 5.46 -12.47 -8.19
N GLY A 77 4.61 -11.52 -7.79
CA GLY A 77 4.23 -10.35 -8.57
C GLY A 77 5.16 -9.15 -8.31
N PRO A 78 4.73 -7.94 -8.67
CA PRO A 78 5.58 -6.76 -8.54
C PRO A 78 5.74 -6.26 -7.09
N LEU A 79 6.85 -5.54 -6.86
CA LEU A 79 7.12 -4.76 -5.64
C LEU A 79 7.58 -3.36 -6.04
N ILE A 80 6.96 -2.32 -5.46
CA ILE A 80 7.44 -0.94 -5.63
C ILE A 80 8.40 -0.65 -4.49
N PHE A 81 9.63 -0.26 -4.81
CA PHE A 81 10.66 0.09 -3.83
C PHE A 81 10.74 1.59 -3.68
N ILE A 82 10.59 2.09 -2.46
CA ILE A 82 10.48 3.53 -2.19
C ILE A 82 11.42 3.99 -1.08
N ARG A 83 11.70 5.29 -1.10
CA ARG A 83 12.26 6.05 0.02
C ARG A 83 11.18 6.93 0.62
N ILE A 84 11.17 7.04 1.95
CA ILE A 84 10.22 7.85 2.72
C ILE A 84 10.93 8.95 3.49
N SER A 85 10.27 10.06 3.77
CA SER A 85 10.85 11.11 4.63
C SER A 85 9.77 11.97 5.27
N GLY A 86 10.15 12.77 6.27
CA GLY A 86 9.27 13.71 6.94
C GLY A 86 9.33 13.58 8.46
N ASP A 87 8.63 14.47 9.15
CA ASP A 87 8.72 14.58 10.60
C ASP A 87 8.27 13.32 11.32
N VAL A 88 7.20 12.67 10.85
CA VAL A 88 6.71 11.40 11.41
C VAL A 88 7.75 10.28 11.29
N VAL A 89 8.46 10.21 10.16
CA VAL A 89 9.52 9.23 9.89
C VAL A 89 10.72 9.46 10.80
N ASN A 90 11.13 10.73 10.94
CA ASN A 90 12.25 11.11 11.80
C ASN A 90 11.95 10.82 13.27
N ARG A 91 10.73 11.12 13.74
CA ARG A 91 10.31 10.86 15.13
C ARG A 91 10.16 9.38 15.43
N SER A 92 9.76 8.56 14.46
CA SER A 92 9.63 7.11 14.64
C SER A 92 10.96 6.37 14.50
N GLY A 93 12.04 7.03 14.06
CA GLY A 93 13.32 6.36 13.79
C GLY A 93 13.37 5.61 12.46
N GLY A 94 12.45 5.91 11.52
CA GLY A 94 12.27 5.20 10.26
C GLY A 94 10.99 4.35 10.23
N ILE A 95 10.99 3.29 9.41
CA ILE A 95 9.95 2.25 9.39
C ILE A 95 10.00 1.45 10.70
N ALA A 96 9.46 2.04 11.77
CA ALA A 96 9.20 1.35 13.03
C ALA A 96 7.84 0.63 12.97
N GLY A 97 7.52 -0.17 13.99
CA GLY A 97 6.19 -0.78 14.12
C GLY A 97 5.08 0.28 13.99
N GLY A 98 4.10 0.03 13.10
CA GLY A 98 3.00 0.97 12.80
C GLY A 98 2.91 1.42 11.34
N TYR A 99 3.99 1.28 10.55
CA TYR A 99 3.95 1.62 9.11
C TYR A 99 3.42 0.51 8.20
N SER A 100 3.40 -0.75 8.66
CA SER A 100 2.85 -1.86 7.86
C SER A 100 1.38 -1.58 7.52
N GLY A 101 1.01 -1.69 6.25
CA GLY A 101 -0.31 -1.36 5.75
C GLY A 101 -0.56 0.12 5.45
N SER A 102 0.43 1.01 5.69
CA SER A 102 0.28 2.44 5.36
C SER A 102 0.04 2.64 3.87
N PRO A 103 -1.08 3.28 3.46
CA PRO A 103 -1.36 3.52 2.05
C PRO A 103 -0.41 4.58 1.47
N VAL A 104 -0.01 4.37 0.22
CA VAL A 104 0.90 5.24 -0.53
C VAL A 104 0.21 5.76 -1.79
N PHE A 105 0.37 7.04 -2.07
CA PHE A 105 -0.28 7.75 -3.17
C PHE A 105 0.72 8.49 -4.05
N ILE A 106 0.51 8.49 -5.36
CA ILE A 106 1.19 9.33 -6.34
C ILE A 106 0.12 10.08 -7.12
N ASP A 107 0.25 11.40 -7.25
CA ASP A 107 -0.74 12.28 -7.88
C ASP A 107 -2.18 12.07 -7.36
N GLY A 108 -2.30 11.80 -6.05
CA GLY A 108 -3.59 11.54 -5.38
C GLY A 108 -4.22 10.17 -5.70
N ARG A 109 -3.54 9.32 -6.48
CA ARG A 109 -3.97 7.96 -6.81
C ARG A 109 -3.27 6.94 -5.91
N LEU A 110 -4.02 6.00 -5.36
CA LEU A 110 -3.50 4.92 -4.51
C LEU A 110 -2.65 3.96 -5.37
N ILE A 111 -1.39 3.78 -4.97
CA ILE A 111 -0.48 2.84 -5.64
C ILE A 111 -0.31 1.53 -4.87
N GLY A 112 -0.56 1.52 -3.57
CA GLY A 112 -0.36 0.33 -2.74
C GLY A 112 -0.24 0.63 -1.25
N ALA A 113 0.30 -0.34 -0.50
CA ALA A 113 0.58 -0.20 0.93
C ALA A 113 1.96 -0.75 1.31
N ILE A 114 2.61 -0.14 2.31
CA ILE A 114 3.92 -0.59 2.82
C ILE A 114 3.83 -2.00 3.40
N SER A 115 4.73 -2.89 3.00
CA SER A 115 4.74 -4.31 3.39
C SER A 115 6.14 -4.88 3.66
N TRP A 116 7.22 -4.20 3.29
CA TRP A 116 8.60 -4.65 3.49
C TRP A 116 9.51 -3.53 4.02
N GLY A 117 10.53 -3.88 4.80
CA GLY A 117 11.56 -2.96 5.29
C GLY A 117 12.92 -3.64 5.45
N PRO A 118 14.03 -2.88 5.51
CA PRO A 118 15.37 -3.40 5.77
C PRO A 118 15.43 -4.22 7.06
N TYR A 119 16.20 -5.31 7.06
CA TYR A 119 16.29 -6.19 8.23
C TYR A 119 17.12 -5.61 9.39
N PHE A 120 18.27 -5.01 9.07
CA PHE A 120 19.29 -4.68 10.06
C PHE A 120 19.08 -3.34 10.77
N THR A 121 18.16 -2.51 10.29
CA THR A 121 17.90 -1.20 10.89
C THR A 121 16.53 -0.64 10.48
N GLU A 122 15.91 0.13 11.38
CA GLU A 122 14.80 1.00 11.02
C GLU A 122 15.35 2.16 10.18
N GLY A 123 14.66 2.52 9.10
CA GLY A 123 15.17 3.51 8.18
C GLY A 123 14.15 4.02 7.18
N ASP A 124 14.64 4.70 6.15
CA ASP A 124 13.83 5.44 5.19
C ASP A 124 13.53 4.66 3.91
N LEU A 125 13.96 3.40 3.79
CA LEU A 125 13.65 2.55 2.64
C LEU A 125 12.58 1.51 2.99
N CYS A 126 11.65 1.27 2.07
CA CYS A 126 10.64 0.23 2.22
C CYS A 126 10.08 -0.27 0.89
N GLY A 127 9.45 -1.43 0.95
CA GLY A 127 8.74 -2.04 -0.17
C GLY A 127 7.23 -1.88 0.01
N VAL A 128 6.56 -1.62 -1.11
CA VAL A 128 5.11 -1.43 -1.21
C VAL A 128 4.52 -2.55 -2.06
N THR A 129 3.51 -3.23 -1.51
CA THR A 129 2.67 -4.15 -2.29
C THR A 129 1.72 -3.34 -3.15
N PRO A 130 1.74 -3.48 -4.49
CA PRO A 130 0.90 -2.71 -5.38
C PRO A 130 -0.60 -2.96 -5.17
N ILE A 131 -1.42 -1.93 -5.42
CA ILE A 131 -2.88 -2.01 -5.30
C ILE A 131 -3.47 -3.07 -6.22
N ASP A 132 -2.93 -3.25 -7.43
CA ASP A 132 -3.37 -4.28 -8.37
C ASP A 132 -3.27 -5.69 -7.76
N ASN A 133 -2.20 -5.99 -7.02
CA ASN A 133 -2.01 -7.27 -6.34
C ASN A 133 -3.04 -7.45 -5.21
N MET A 134 -3.25 -6.40 -4.41
CA MET A 134 -4.23 -6.42 -3.32
C MET A 134 -5.66 -6.63 -3.84
N LEU A 135 -6.04 -5.97 -4.93
CA LEU A 135 -7.35 -6.13 -5.56
C LEU A 135 -7.53 -7.55 -6.14
N ARG A 136 -6.49 -8.13 -6.74
CA ARG A 136 -6.54 -9.53 -7.22
C ARG A 136 -6.75 -10.54 -6.09
N ALA A 137 -6.22 -10.27 -4.89
CA ALA A 137 -6.38 -11.17 -3.74
C ALA A 137 -7.86 -11.36 -3.32
N PHE A 138 -8.74 -10.42 -3.63
CA PHE A 138 -10.19 -10.56 -3.38
C PHE A 138 -10.92 -11.40 -4.44
N THR A 139 -10.26 -11.72 -5.56
CA THR A 139 -10.86 -12.41 -6.71
C THR A 139 -10.32 -13.83 -6.94
N TYR A 140 -9.28 -14.25 -6.22
CA TYR A 140 -8.56 -15.51 -6.48
C TYR A 140 -8.30 -16.30 -5.19
N GLU A 141 -8.45 -17.63 -5.24
CA GLU A 141 -8.04 -18.52 -4.15
C GLU A 141 -6.53 -18.49 -3.98
N ARG A 142 -6.11 -18.22 -2.73
CA ARG A 142 -4.73 -18.08 -2.27
C ARG A 142 -3.88 -19.27 -2.71
N THR A 143 -3.15 -19.13 -3.82
CA THR A 143 -2.08 -20.09 -4.14
C THR A 143 -0.90 -19.76 -3.22
N MET A 144 -0.86 -20.43 -2.06
CA MET A 144 0.27 -20.40 -1.14
C MET A 144 1.47 -21.01 -1.87
N GLY A 145 2.33 -20.16 -2.43
CA GLY A 145 3.48 -20.59 -3.21
C GLY A 145 4.22 -19.43 -3.86
N GLY A 146 4.40 -18.34 -3.14
CA GLY A 146 5.23 -17.24 -3.60
C GLY A 146 6.70 -17.65 -3.62
N ARG A 147 7.30 -17.70 -4.80
CA ARG A 147 8.76 -17.72 -4.92
C ARG A 147 9.27 -16.34 -4.52
N ILE A 148 9.67 -16.20 -3.27
CA ILE A 148 10.59 -15.12 -2.90
C ILE A 148 11.88 -15.37 -3.70
N ALA A 149 12.37 -14.34 -4.40
CA ALA A 149 13.52 -14.47 -5.28
C ALA A 149 14.70 -15.14 -4.54
N SER A 150 15.22 -16.24 -5.10
CA SER A 150 16.35 -16.98 -4.51
C SER A 150 17.69 -16.27 -4.72
N GLU A 151 17.71 -15.20 -5.51
CA GLU A 151 18.88 -14.40 -5.85
C GLU A 151 18.54 -12.90 -5.71
N PRO A 152 19.51 -12.03 -5.35
CA PRO A 152 19.29 -10.59 -5.25
C PRO A 152 18.92 -9.97 -6.60
N MET A 153 17.94 -9.09 -6.59
CA MET A 153 17.55 -8.31 -7.77
C MET A 153 18.40 -7.04 -7.86
N LYS A 154 18.93 -6.74 -9.05
CA LYS A 154 19.69 -5.51 -9.27
C LYS A 154 18.79 -4.28 -9.27
N LEU A 155 19.27 -3.23 -8.64
CA LEU A 155 18.66 -1.91 -8.70
C LEU A 155 19.03 -1.20 -10.01
N GLU A 156 18.09 -0.45 -10.59
CA GLU A 156 18.37 0.42 -11.74
C GLU A 156 19.41 1.49 -11.39
N ASN A 157 19.31 2.06 -10.18
CA ASN A 157 20.24 3.05 -9.66
C ASN A 157 20.74 2.61 -8.28
N ARG A 158 22.01 2.89 -8.00
CA ARG A 158 22.56 2.62 -6.66
C ARG A 158 21.87 3.48 -5.62
N VAL A 159 21.70 2.90 -4.43
CA VAL A 159 20.97 3.52 -3.32
C VAL A 159 21.89 3.61 -2.12
N GLU A 160 22.04 4.81 -1.56
CA GLU A 160 22.74 5.01 -0.29
C GLU A 160 21.76 4.89 0.87
N PHE A 161 22.13 4.09 1.87
CA PHE A 161 21.32 3.86 3.07
C PHE A 161 22.20 3.43 4.24
N ALA A 162 21.95 3.99 5.43
CA ALA A 162 22.71 3.70 6.64
C ALA A 162 24.25 3.77 6.47
N GLY A 163 24.75 4.69 5.64
CA GLY A 163 26.18 4.86 5.35
C GLY A 163 26.79 3.80 4.42
N ARG A 164 25.96 2.93 3.81
CA ARG A 164 26.34 1.91 2.84
C ARG A 164 25.71 2.21 1.48
N THR A 165 26.33 1.73 0.42
CA THR A 165 25.79 1.80 -0.95
C THR A 165 25.34 0.43 -1.39
N PHE A 166 24.09 0.33 -1.84
CA PHE A 166 23.48 -0.89 -2.32
C PHE A 166 23.27 -0.83 -3.83
N ASP A 167 23.56 -1.94 -4.51
CA ASP A 167 23.30 -2.12 -5.95
C ASP A 167 22.29 -3.24 -6.23
N SER A 168 21.85 -3.93 -5.18
CA SER A 168 20.85 -4.99 -5.26
C SER A 168 20.02 -5.09 -3.97
N VAL A 169 18.83 -5.70 -4.11
CA VAL A 169 17.87 -5.93 -3.02
C VAL A 169 17.51 -7.42 -3.00
N LEU A 170 17.40 -7.98 -1.80
CA LEU A 170 16.92 -9.34 -1.57
C LEU A 170 15.78 -9.32 -0.56
N LEU A 171 14.64 -9.90 -0.89
CA LEU A 171 13.60 -10.14 0.11
C LEU A 171 13.88 -11.47 0.80
N ALA A 172 13.97 -11.46 2.12
CA ALA A 172 14.10 -12.68 2.92
C ALA A 172 12.72 -13.33 3.13
N SER A 173 12.68 -14.65 3.01
CA SER A 173 11.53 -15.46 3.43
C SER A 173 11.38 -15.47 4.94
N MET A 174 10.17 -15.79 5.42
CA MET A 174 9.88 -15.92 6.85
C MET A 174 10.75 -16.97 7.55
N ASN A 175 11.24 -17.96 6.80
CA ASN A 175 12.07 -19.05 7.34
C ASN A 175 13.57 -18.82 7.13
N ASP A 176 13.96 -17.74 6.44
CA ASP A 176 15.37 -17.46 6.18
C ASP A 176 16.00 -16.76 7.40
N ASP A 177 17.30 -16.99 7.60
CA ASP A 177 18.12 -16.13 8.47
C ASP A 177 18.67 -14.96 7.62
N PRO A 178 18.12 -13.75 7.73
CA PRO A 178 18.60 -12.60 6.95
C PRO A 178 20.05 -12.21 7.24
N ALA A 179 20.61 -12.55 8.41
CA ALA A 179 22.03 -12.33 8.69
C ALA A 179 22.92 -13.32 7.90
N GLU A 180 22.46 -14.55 7.70
CA GLU A 180 23.14 -15.51 6.83
C GLU A 180 23.08 -15.07 5.36
N LEU A 181 21.93 -14.57 4.91
CA LEU A 181 21.74 -14.03 3.56
C LEU A 181 22.66 -12.85 3.26
N GLU A 182 22.81 -11.91 4.19
CA GLU A 182 23.74 -10.79 4.04
C GLU A 182 25.20 -11.28 3.91
N ARG A 183 25.57 -12.31 4.68
CA ARG A 183 26.90 -12.93 4.60
C ARG A 183 27.14 -13.63 3.26
N LEU A 184 26.10 -14.26 2.71
CA LEU A 184 26.16 -15.01 1.46
C LEU A 184 26.27 -14.10 0.24
N TRP A 185 25.45 -13.04 0.20
CA TRP A 185 25.31 -12.16 -0.96
C TRP A 185 26.14 -10.87 -0.87
N GLY A 186 26.77 -10.64 0.28
CA GLY A 186 27.74 -9.56 0.49
C GLY A 186 27.11 -8.21 0.83
N GLU A 187 27.97 -7.28 1.22
CA GLU A 187 27.59 -6.03 1.87
C GLU A 187 26.88 -5.02 0.95
N ASN A 188 26.90 -5.22 -0.37
CA ASN A 188 26.20 -4.35 -1.34
C ASN A 188 24.75 -4.80 -1.61
N THR A 189 24.30 -5.89 -0.98
CA THR A 189 22.93 -6.40 -1.09
C THR A 189 22.10 -5.91 0.09
N LEU A 190 21.01 -5.21 -0.18
CA LEU A 190 20.06 -4.79 0.84
C LEU A 190 19.07 -5.93 1.12
N VAL A 191 19.23 -6.61 2.26
CA VAL A 191 18.29 -7.63 2.71
C VAL A 191 17.09 -6.98 3.39
N MET A 192 15.89 -7.25 2.87
CA MET A 192 14.61 -6.75 3.37
C MET A 192 13.76 -7.88 3.93
N THR A 193 13.06 -7.60 5.00
CA THR A 193 12.10 -8.51 5.65
C THR A 193 10.70 -7.93 5.63
N GLN A 194 9.69 -8.78 5.81
CA GLN A 194 8.31 -8.33 5.90
C GLN A 194 8.13 -7.37 7.08
N ALA A 195 7.48 -6.24 6.83
CA ALA A 195 7.08 -5.32 7.88
C ALA A 195 5.98 -5.98 8.71
N ARG A 196 6.14 -6.09 10.03
CA ARG A 196 5.17 -6.76 10.92
C ARG A 196 3.75 -6.20 10.70
N THR A 197 2.81 -7.01 10.19
CA THR A 197 1.31 -7.03 10.41
C THR A 197 0.62 -7.81 9.26
N PRO A 198 -0.49 -8.56 9.47
CA PRO A 198 -1.04 -9.45 8.45
C PRO A 198 -1.75 -8.69 7.34
N LEU A 199 -1.67 -9.25 6.12
CA LEU A 199 -2.57 -8.94 5.00
C LEU A 199 -4.02 -9.04 5.51
N ILE A 200 -4.82 -7.98 5.32
CA ILE A 200 -6.25 -7.80 5.66
C ILE A 200 -6.46 -6.93 6.91
N VAL A 201 -6.86 -5.66 6.67
CA VAL A 201 -7.69 -4.86 7.57
C VAL A 201 -9.10 -4.83 6.99
#